data_AF-A0A7Y2ZDH3-F1
#
_entry.id   AF-A0A7Y2ZDH3-F1
#
_cell.length_a   1.000
_cell.length_b   1.000
_cell.length_c   1.000
_cell.angle_alpha   90.00
_cell.angle_beta   90.00
_cell.angle_gamma   90.00
#
_symmetry.space_group_name_H-M   'P 1'
#
loop_
_entity.id
_entity.type
_entity.pdbx_description
1 polymer ?
#
loop_
_entity_poly.entity_id
_entity_poly.type
_entity_poly.pdbx_seq_one_letter_code
_entity_poly.pdbx_strand_id
1 'polypeptide(L)' 'MDESVAIDAKRILLRYGAPIAVLDSVPDAKRIEFARIIARTTLADREKELKRMLQEQGFMEG' A
#
# COMPACT_ATOMS: atom_id res chain seq x y z
N MET A 1 9.14 9.89 12.68
CA MET A 1 8.87 9.05 11.50
C MET A 1 9.60 9.70 10.35
N ASP A 2 10.45 8.98 9.62
CA ASP A 2 11.26 9.58 8.57
C ASP A 2 10.40 9.79 7.31
N GLU A 3 10.24 11.04 6.88
CA GLU A 3 9.38 11.43 5.75
C GLU A 3 9.79 10.71 4.45
N SER A 4 11.08 10.39 4.30
CA SER A 4 11.61 9.61 3.17
C SER A 4 10.96 8.23 3.09
N VAL A 5 10.77 7.57 4.23
CA VAL A 5 10.20 6.21 4.30
C VAL A 5 8.72 6.23 3.94
N ALA A 6 7.98 7.27 4.35
CA ALA A 6 6.56 7.41 4.00
C ALA A 6 6.36 7.67 2.51
N ILE A 7 7.24 8.47 1.88
CA ILE A 7 7.23 8.73 0.44
C ILE A 7 7.57 7.46 -0.35
N ASP A 8 8.59 6.71 0.07
CA ASP A 8 8.97 5.45 -0.58
C ASP A 8 7.85 4.41 -0.48
N ALA A 9 7.24 4.27 0.70
CA ALA A 9 6.08 3.42 0.89
C ALA A 9 4.92 3.80 -0.05
N LYS A 10 4.60 5.10 -0.17
CA LYS A 10 3.57 5.58 -1.11
C LYS A 10 3.92 5.19 -2.56
N ARG A 11 5.18 5.36 -2.98
CA ARG A 11 5.64 4.99 -4.34
C ARG A 11 5.53 3.49 -4.61
N ILE A 12 5.91 2.64 -3.65
CA ILE A 12 5.77 1.19 -3.77
C ILE A 12 4.30 0.80 -3.97
N LEU A 13 3.39 1.36 -3.16
CA LEU A 13 1.97 1.01 -3.24
C LEU A 13 1.33 1.49 -4.56
N LEU A 14 1.69 2.69 -5.03
CA LEU A 14 1.25 3.19 -6.34
C LEU A 14 1.71 2.27 -7.49
N ARG A 15 2.95 1.79 -7.42
CA ARG A 15 3.52 0.87 -8.43
C ARG A 15 2.72 -0.42 -8.56
N TYR A 16 2.12 -0.89 -7.46
CA TYR A 16 1.37 -2.16 -7.42
C TYR A 16 -0.14 -1.97 -7.46
N GLY A 17 -0.63 -0.81 -7.94
CA GLY A 17 -2.02 -0.63 -8.34
C GLY A 17 -2.94 0.03 -7.31
N ALA A 18 -2.42 0.49 -6.16
CA ALA A 18 -3.25 1.29 -5.25
C ALA A 18 -3.58 2.66 -5.88
N PRO A 19 -4.87 3.06 -5.97
CA PRO A 19 -5.25 4.38 -6.44
C PRO A 19 -4.69 5.48 -5.53
N ILE A 20 -4.22 6.58 -6.13
CA ILE A 20 -3.64 7.69 -5.36
C ILE A 20 -4.64 8.27 -4.36
N ALA A 21 -5.90 8.41 -4.76
CA ALA A 21 -6.98 8.91 -3.91
C ALA A 21 -7.23 8.02 -2.68
N VAL A 22 -7.05 6.70 -2.82
CA VAL A 22 -7.11 5.76 -1.70
C VAL A 22 -5.93 6.00 -0.77
N LEU A 23 -4.71 6.07 -1.31
CA LEU A 23 -3.49 6.25 -0.50
C LEU A 23 -3.42 7.59 0.26
N ASP A 24 -4.07 8.64 -0.24
CA ASP A 24 -4.19 9.92 0.46
C ASP A 24 -5.03 9.81 1.75
N SER A 25 -5.96 8.86 1.81
CA SER A 25 -6.73 8.55 3.03
C SER A 25 -6.04 7.54 3.96
N VAL A 26 -4.98 6.86 3.50
CA VAL A 26 -4.24 5.88 4.31
C VAL A 26 -3.17 6.61 5.14
N PRO A 27 -3.16 6.44 6.48
CA PRO A 27 -2.12 7.00 7.34
C PRO A 27 -0.71 6.52 6.94
N ASP A 28 0.31 7.37 7.11
CA ASP A 28 1.69 7.04 6.74
C ASP A 28 2.17 5.72 7.38
N ALA A 29 1.82 5.47 8.65
CA ALA A 29 2.14 4.23 9.35
C ALA A 29 1.59 2.98 8.64
N LYS A 30 0.35 3.06 8.17
CA LYS A 30 -0.30 1.99 7.42
C LYS A 30 0.29 1.81 6.03
N ARG A 31 0.63 2.91 5.34
CA ARG A 31 1.33 2.84 4.06
C ARG A 31 2.68 2.11 4.19
N ILE A 32 3.45 2.43 5.22
CA ILE A 32 4.73 1.75 5.48
C ILE A 32 4.53 0.28 5.83
N GLU A 33 3.53 -0.05 6.64
CA GLU A 33 3.14 -1.42 6.96
C GLU A 33 2.81 -2.23 5.69
N PHE A 34 1.92 -1.70 4.85
CA PHE A 34 1.53 -2.33 3.58
C PHE A 34 2.72 -2.48 2.64
N ALA A 35 3.55 -1.45 2.48
CA ALA A 35 4.71 -1.51 1.60
C ALA A 35 5.71 -2.60 2.03
N ARG A 36 5.90 -2.81 3.34
CA ARG A 36 6.73 -3.90 3.88
C ARG A 36 6.15 -5.29 3.63
N ILE A 37 4.83 -5.42 3.64
CA ILE A 37 4.15 -6.67 3.30
C ILE A 37 4.35 -6.94 1.80
N ILE A 38 3.98 -5.97 0.95
CA ILE A 38 4.11 -6.08 -0.51
C ILE A 38 5.55 -6.34 -0.96
N ALA A 39 6.55 -5.72 -0.35
CA ALA A 39 7.95 -5.98 -0.66
C ALA A 39 8.35 -7.44 -0.42
N ARG A 40 7.74 -8.12 0.55
CA ARG A 40 7.97 -9.54 0.89
C ARG A 40 7.06 -10.51 0.14
N THR A 41 6.04 -10.01 -0.55
CA THR A 41 5.16 -10.80 -1.41
C THR A 41 5.83 -11.08 -2.77
N THR A 42 5.51 -12.24 -3.38
CA THR A 42 5.98 -12.58 -4.73
C THR A 42 5.50 -11.54 -5.74
N LEU A 43 6.29 -11.25 -6.77
CA LEU A 43 5.93 -10.21 -7.73
C LEU A 43 4.55 -10.45 -8.38
N ALA A 44 4.20 -11.71 -8.64
CA ALA A 44 2.93 -12.10 -9.23
C ALA A 44 1.72 -11.82 -8.32
N ASP A 45 1.91 -11.84 -7.00
CA ASP A 45 0.83 -11.69 -6.02
C ASP A 45 0.72 -10.27 -5.45
N ARG A 46 1.67 -9.37 -5.70
CA ARG A 46 1.73 -8.04 -5.08
C ARG A 46 0.48 -7.19 -5.28
N GLU A 47 -0.03 -7.14 -6.50
CA GLU A 47 -1.24 -6.36 -6.82
C GLU A 47 -2.47 -6.94 -6.11
N LYS A 48 -2.65 -8.26 -6.20
CA LYS A 48 -3.77 -8.98 -5.57
C LYS A 48 -3.75 -8.82 -4.05
N GLU A 49 -2.58 -8.99 -3.44
CA GLU A 49 -2.41 -8.84 -1.99
C GLU A 49 -2.65 -7.39 -1.55
N LEU A 50 -2.17 -6.41 -2.32
CA LEU A 50 -2.40 -5.00 -2.03
C LEU A 50 -3.89 -4.67 -2.07
N LYS A 51 -4.59 -5.11 -3.13
CA LYS A 51 -6.03 -4.92 -3.25
C LYS A 51 -6.76 -5.56 -2.06
N ARG A 52 -6.42 -6.81 -1.69
CA ARG A 52 -7.00 -7.50 -0.55
C ARG A 52 -6.83 -6.71 0.75
N MET A 53 -5.62 -6.27 1.07
CA MET A 53 -5.34 -5.51 2.29
C MET A 53 -6.10 -4.19 2.35
N LEU A 54 -6.18 -3.45 1.23
CA LEU A 54 -6.92 -2.19 1.16
C LEU A 54 -8.42 -2.41 1.37
N GLN A 55 -8.97 -3.50 0.86
CA GLN A 55 -10.37 -3.88 1.06
C GLN A 55 -10.66 -4.34 2.49
N GLU A 56 -9.83 -5.22 3.05
CA GLU A 56 -9.96 -5.73 4.42
C GLU A 56 -9.91 -4.61 5.48
N GLN A 57 -9.16 -3.55 5.19
CA GLN A 57 -9.00 -2.40 6.08
C GLN A 57 -9.99 -1.26 5.78
N GLY A 58 -10.90 -1.44 4.82
CA GLY A 58 -11.94 -0.46 4.48
C GLY A 58 -11.45 0.77 3.71
N PHE A 59 -10.26 0.72 3.12
CA PHE A 59 -9.72 1.81 2.30
C PHE A 59 -10.18 1.74 0.83
N MET A 60 -10.74 0.61 0.40
CA MET A 60 -11.24 0.40 -0.96
C MET A 60 -12.45 -0.52 -0.95
N GLU A 61 -13.42 -0.30 -1.85
CA GLU A 61 -14.55 -1.21 -2.03
C GLU A 61 -14.19 -2.41 -2.94
N GLY A 62 -14.99 -3.49 -2.83
CA GLY A 62 -14.84 -4.80 -3.49
C GLY A 62 -14.66 -4.77 -5.00
#